data_AF-A0A653I8P2-F1
#
_entry.id   AF-A0A653I8P2-F1
#
_cell.length_a   1.000
_cell.length_b   1.000
_cell.length_c   1.000
_cell.angle_alpha   90.00
_cell.angle_beta   90.00
_cell.angle_gamma   90.00
#
_symmetry.space_group_name_H-M   'P 1'
#
loop_
_entity.id
_entity.type
_entity.pdbx_description
1 polymer ?
#
loop_
_entity_poly.entity_id
_entity_poly.type
_entity_poly.pdbx_seq_one_letter_code
_entity_poly.pdbx_strand_id
1 'polypeptide(L)'
;MSDMEEAIEALRLAANGKNELTANTYFRWQLNTQYPTVAEILMLFGSWQIALERAEIGQIRVVYTKSDIIEALRAAKAELEPFTSATYREWAQRHQAPSLTDIVHQFNSWQQALSEADILKERVQEMERRIIESLLEAQEALPALTSQAYTKWAVGKNRPTVATIARRYGSWTNALEIIGIELPRKRWTEEEVLLVLARARHETEHLTIASYQRFSEGQDVPSIGVITSLFGSWSNAIMVLMNQQDS
;
A
#
# COMPACT_ATOMS: atom_id res chain seq x y z
N MET A 1 -57.75 6.20 27.23
CA MET A 1 -56.39 6.04 26.69
C MET A 1 -56.00 7.37 26.10
N SER A 2 -54.79 7.86 26.36
CA SER A 2 -54.28 9.05 25.69
C SER A 2 -54.03 8.74 24.20
N ASP A 3 -54.22 9.71 23.31
CA ASP A 3 -53.92 9.57 21.88
C ASP A 3 -52.49 9.04 21.62
N MET A 4 -51.54 9.33 22.52
CA MET A 4 -50.18 8.80 22.47
C MET A 4 -50.09 7.30 22.83
N GLU A 5 -50.89 6.83 23.78
CA GLU A 5 -50.93 5.41 24.18
C GLU A 5 -51.55 4.55 23.09
N GLU A 6 -52.61 5.05 22.45
CA GLU A 6 -53.26 4.38 21.32
C GLU A 6 -52.32 4.27 20.11
N ALA A 7 -51.56 5.33 19.82
CA ALA A 7 -50.54 5.31 18.77
C ALA A 7 -49.40 4.32 19.06
N ILE A 8 -48.94 4.22 20.31
CA ILE A 8 -47.91 3.24 20.71
C ILE A 8 -48.42 1.80 20.55
N GLU A 9 -49.65 1.53 20.97
CA GLU A 9 -50.26 0.20 20.84
C GLU A 9 -50.45 -0.17 19.36
N ALA A 10 -50.91 0.78 18.53
CA ALA A 10 -51.05 0.58 17.09
C ALA A 10 -49.72 0.21 16.42
N LEU A 11 -48.62 0.88 16.79
CA LEU A 11 -47.28 0.58 16.28
C LEU A 11 -46.86 -0.84 16.69
N ARG A 12 -47.09 -1.25 17.93
CA ARG A 12 -46.75 -2.60 18.44
C ARG A 12 -47.54 -3.69 17.72
N LEU A 13 -48.84 -3.48 17.51
CA LEU A 13 -49.70 -4.41 16.78
C LEU A 13 -49.30 -4.51 15.30
N ALA A 14 -48.98 -3.39 14.65
CA ALA A 14 -48.54 -3.36 13.27
C ALA A 14 -47.17 -4.02 13.05
N ALA A 15 -46.26 -3.88 14.02
CA ALA A 15 -44.98 -4.55 14.03
C ALA A 15 -45.13 -6.08 14.19
N ASN A 16 -46.18 -6.53 14.90
CA ASN A 16 -46.51 -7.95 15.09
C ASN A 16 -45.29 -8.77 15.58
N GLY A 17 -44.56 -8.23 16.55
CA GLY A 17 -43.34 -8.83 17.11
C GLY A 17 -42.09 -8.74 16.22
N LYS A 18 -42.16 -8.09 15.05
CA LYS A 18 -40.99 -7.78 14.23
C LYS A 18 -40.30 -6.54 14.77
N ASN A 19 -38.97 -6.54 14.76
CA ASN A 19 -38.18 -5.41 15.23
C ASN A 19 -37.99 -4.30 14.17
N GLU A 20 -38.78 -4.33 13.10
CA GLU A 20 -38.70 -3.39 11.98
C GLU A 20 -40.12 -3.03 11.52
N LEU A 21 -40.41 -1.73 11.51
CA LEU A 21 -41.68 -1.19 11.04
C LEU A 21 -41.43 0.13 10.31
N THR A 22 -41.59 0.13 8.99
CA THR A 22 -41.51 1.35 8.19
C THR A 22 -42.85 2.08 8.16
N ALA A 23 -42.83 3.40 7.94
CA ALA A 23 -44.05 4.19 7.78
C ALA A 23 -44.95 3.65 6.64
N ASN A 24 -44.36 3.14 5.55
CA ASN A 24 -45.12 2.57 4.42
C ASN A 24 -45.76 1.22 4.77
N THR A 25 -45.05 0.35 5.48
CA THR A 25 -45.61 -0.92 5.96
C THR A 25 -46.71 -0.71 6.99
N TYR A 26 -46.53 0.26 7.89
CA TYR A 26 -47.57 0.66 8.83
C TYR A 26 -48.79 1.25 8.10
N PHE A 27 -48.59 2.17 7.16
CA PHE A 27 -49.67 2.76 6.37
C PHE A 27 -50.52 1.69 5.68
N ARG A 28 -49.88 0.70 5.05
CA ARG A 28 -50.58 -0.43 4.41
C ARG A 28 -51.37 -1.29 5.39
N TRP A 29 -50.84 -1.51 6.59
CA TRP A 29 -51.54 -2.22 7.65
C TRP A 29 -52.74 -1.39 8.16
N GLN A 30 -52.53 -0.09 8.36
CA GLN A 30 -53.50 0.84 8.92
C GLN A 30 -54.74 1.01 8.04
N LEU A 31 -54.63 0.90 6.71
CA LEU A 31 -55.77 0.98 5.77
C LEU A 31 -56.93 0.02 6.08
N ASN A 32 -56.68 -1.06 6.82
CA ASN A 32 -57.70 -2.05 7.20
C ASN A 32 -58.06 -1.98 8.70
N THR A 33 -57.72 -0.89 9.38
CA THR A 33 -57.90 -0.73 10.84
C THR A 33 -58.47 0.65 11.18
N GLN A 34 -58.89 0.85 12.43
CA GLN A 34 -59.33 2.15 12.94
C GLN A 34 -58.23 2.91 13.71
N TYR A 35 -56.97 2.47 13.59
CA TYR A 35 -55.85 3.06 14.31
C TYR A 35 -55.33 4.36 13.67
N PRO A 36 -54.60 5.20 14.45
CA PRO A 36 -54.07 6.47 13.99
C PRO A 36 -53.25 6.35 12.70
N THR A 37 -53.45 7.31 11.80
CA THR A 37 -52.69 7.46 10.56
C THR A 37 -51.23 7.78 10.84
N VAL A 38 -50.37 7.55 9.84
CA VAL A 38 -48.95 7.97 9.91
C VAL A 38 -48.83 9.47 10.20
N ALA A 39 -49.72 10.30 9.63
CA ALA A 39 -49.72 11.74 9.85
C ALA A 39 -50.02 12.10 11.31
N GLU A 40 -51.02 11.47 11.94
CA GLU A 40 -51.36 11.68 13.35
C GLU A 40 -50.22 11.22 14.26
N ILE A 41 -49.60 10.08 13.97
CA ILE A 41 -48.41 9.60 14.71
C ILE A 41 -47.27 10.61 14.58
N LEU A 42 -47.02 11.16 13.40
CA LEU A 42 -45.99 12.19 13.21
C LEU A 42 -46.34 13.50 13.93
N MET A 43 -47.61 13.89 14.01
CA MET A 43 -48.05 15.06 14.76
C MET A 43 -47.88 14.88 16.28
N LEU A 44 -48.09 13.67 16.79
CA LEU A 44 -47.95 13.34 18.21
C LEU A 44 -46.49 13.23 18.66
N PHE A 45 -45.63 12.61 17.85
CA PHE A 45 -44.24 12.28 18.23
C PHE A 45 -43.17 13.12 17.52
N GLY A 46 -43.56 13.93 16.52
CA GLY A 46 -42.66 14.76 15.72
C GLY A 46 -41.82 14.00 14.68
N SER A 47 -41.50 12.72 14.93
CA SER A 47 -40.82 11.86 13.96
C SER A 47 -41.23 10.40 14.10
N TRP A 48 -41.16 9.67 12.98
CA TRP A 48 -41.43 8.23 12.95
C TRP A 48 -40.48 7.46 13.85
N GLN A 49 -39.21 7.89 13.91
CA GLN A 49 -38.19 7.26 14.72
C GLN A 49 -38.49 7.39 16.22
N ILE A 50 -38.92 8.57 16.68
CA ILE A 50 -39.31 8.77 18.09
C ILE A 50 -40.52 7.89 18.44
N ALA A 51 -41.49 7.78 17.53
CA ALA A 51 -42.67 6.95 17.74
C ALA A 51 -42.28 5.45 17.87
N LEU A 52 -41.37 4.98 17.02
CA LEU A 52 -40.81 3.63 17.07
C LEU A 52 -40.01 3.38 18.37
N GLU A 53 -39.16 4.33 18.79
CA GLU A 53 -38.41 4.25 20.05
C GLU A 53 -39.35 4.16 21.26
N ARG A 54 -40.43 4.96 21.30
CA ARG A 54 -41.45 4.93 22.36
C ARG A 54 -42.28 3.64 22.36
N ALA A 55 -42.45 3.04 21.19
CA ALA A 55 -43.10 1.76 21.05
C ALA A 55 -42.15 0.56 21.31
N GLU A 56 -40.86 0.83 21.57
CA GLU A 56 -39.80 -0.17 21.73
C GLU A 56 -39.63 -1.06 20.49
N ILE A 57 -39.87 -0.49 19.30
CA ILE A 57 -39.78 -1.17 18.01
C ILE A 57 -38.58 -0.59 17.26
N GLY A 58 -37.54 -1.40 17.06
CA GLY A 58 -36.33 -0.96 16.38
C GLY A 58 -35.08 -1.45 17.08
N GLN A 59 -34.00 -1.60 16.33
CA GLN A 59 -32.70 -1.86 16.94
C GLN A 59 -32.24 -0.62 17.70
N ILE A 60 -31.94 -0.80 19.00
CA ILE A 60 -31.11 0.14 19.76
C ILE A 60 -29.86 0.36 18.92
N ARG A 61 -29.65 1.58 18.42
CA ARG A 61 -28.41 1.90 17.71
C ARG A 61 -27.27 1.70 18.69
N VAL A 62 -26.51 0.63 18.50
CA VAL A 62 -25.27 0.41 19.24
C VAL A 62 -24.32 1.53 18.81
N VAL A 63 -24.07 2.46 19.72
CA VAL A 63 -23.10 3.52 19.49
C VAL A 63 -21.73 2.92 19.71
N TYR A 64 -20.99 2.75 18.62
CA TYR A 64 -19.62 2.27 18.70
C TYR A 64 -18.66 3.38 19.07
N THR A 65 -17.85 3.11 20.09
CA THR A 65 -16.69 3.93 20.42
C THR A 65 -15.57 3.66 19.42
N LYS A 66 -14.56 4.54 19.43
CA LYS A 66 -13.32 4.30 18.66
C LYS A 66 -12.66 2.97 19.03
N SER A 67 -12.71 2.57 20.30
CA SER A 67 -12.11 1.31 20.77
C SER A 67 -12.81 0.11 20.16
N ASP A 68 -14.15 0.09 20.18
CA ASP A 68 -14.94 -1.00 19.62
C ASP A 68 -14.68 -1.18 18.13
N ILE A 69 -14.52 -0.07 17.40
CA ILE A 69 -14.16 -0.08 15.99
C ILE A 69 -12.75 -0.62 15.76
N ILE A 70 -11.77 -0.23 16.57
CA ILE A 70 -10.39 -0.74 16.44
C ILE A 70 -10.35 -2.25 16.68
N GLU A 71 -11.07 -2.74 17.70
CA GLU A 71 -11.16 -4.17 17.99
C GLU A 71 -11.83 -4.94 16.85
N ALA A 72 -12.94 -4.44 16.32
CA ALA A 72 -13.62 -5.04 15.18
C ALA A 72 -12.74 -5.09 13.92
N LEU A 73 -11.97 -4.03 13.65
CA LEU A 73 -11.02 -3.98 12.53
C LEU A 73 -9.90 -5.03 12.67
N ARG A 74 -9.37 -5.20 13.89
CA ARG A 74 -8.33 -6.20 14.18
C ARG A 74 -8.87 -7.63 14.07
N ALA A 75 -10.05 -7.90 14.62
CA ALA A 75 -10.72 -9.19 14.50
C ALA A 75 -10.97 -9.54 13.02
N ALA A 76 -11.55 -8.62 12.26
CA ALA A 76 -11.79 -8.81 10.84
C ALA A 76 -10.49 -9.01 10.05
N LYS A 77 -9.40 -8.33 10.39
CA LYS A 77 -8.09 -8.52 9.75
C LYS A 77 -7.50 -9.92 10.00
N ALA A 78 -7.77 -10.51 11.16
CA ALA A 78 -7.31 -11.86 11.50
C ALA A 78 -8.08 -12.95 10.75
N GLU A 79 -9.35 -12.72 10.44
CA GLU A 79 -10.21 -13.69 9.77
C GLU A 79 -10.25 -13.54 8.23
N LEU A 80 -10.04 -12.33 7.72
CA LEU A 80 -10.19 -12.04 6.29
C LEU A 80 -8.86 -11.94 5.55
N GLU A 81 -8.77 -12.69 4.45
CA GLU A 81 -7.73 -12.53 3.44
C GLU A 81 -8.35 -12.67 2.03
N PRO A 82 -8.44 -11.59 1.22
CA PRO A 82 -7.88 -10.26 1.44
C PRO A 82 -8.73 -9.38 2.38
N PHE A 83 -8.05 -8.58 3.21
CA PHE A 83 -8.69 -7.58 4.06
C PHE A 83 -8.87 -6.24 3.32
N THR A 84 -10.10 -5.95 2.92
CA THR A 84 -10.51 -4.77 2.15
C THR A 84 -11.79 -4.18 2.75
N SER A 85 -12.15 -2.96 2.37
CA SER A 85 -13.43 -2.37 2.81
C SER A 85 -14.66 -3.16 2.32
N ALA A 86 -14.56 -3.83 1.17
CA ALA A 86 -15.62 -4.69 0.64
C ALA A 86 -15.77 -5.98 1.46
N THR A 87 -14.66 -6.69 1.70
CA THR A 87 -14.66 -7.93 2.50
C THR A 87 -15.01 -7.65 3.96
N TYR A 88 -14.57 -6.51 4.52
CA TYR A 88 -14.98 -6.05 5.85
C TYR A 88 -16.49 -5.77 5.91
N ARG A 89 -17.07 -5.13 4.89
CA ARG A 89 -18.52 -4.82 4.89
C ARG A 89 -19.37 -6.09 5.02
N GLU A 90 -19.01 -7.14 4.30
CA GLU A 90 -19.70 -8.42 4.40
C GLU A 90 -19.49 -9.08 5.76
N TRP A 91 -18.27 -9.04 6.30
CA TRP A 91 -17.95 -9.57 7.61
C TRP A 91 -18.71 -8.84 8.72
N ALA A 92 -18.79 -7.51 8.65
CA ALA A 92 -19.48 -6.68 9.63
C ALA A 92 -20.98 -6.98 9.68
N GLN A 93 -21.61 -7.25 8.53
CA GLN A 93 -23.01 -7.67 8.47
C GLN A 93 -23.25 -9.01 9.18
N ARG A 94 -22.33 -9.98 9.04
CA ARG A 94 -22.46 -11.30 9.68
C ARG A 94 -22.22 -11.25 11.19
N HIS A 95 -21.33 -10.36 11.64
CA HIS A 95 -20.89 -10.25 13.03
C HIS A 95 -21.58 -9.13 13.82
N GLN A 96 -22.56 -8.45 13.21
CA GLN A 96 -23.19 -7.25 13.77
C GLN A 96 -22.16 -6.19 14.20
N ALA A 97 -21.07 -6.07 13.46
CA ALA A 97 -19.95 -5.19 13.77
C ALA A 97 -20.17 -3.77 13.21
N PRO A 98 -19.33 -2.78 13.57
CA PRO A 98 -19.45 -1.40 13.08
C PRO A 98 -19.45 -1.33 11.56
N SER A 99 -20.41 -0.59 10.99
CA SER A 99 -20.49 -0.40 9.55
C SER A 99 -19.40 0.55 9.04
N LEU A 100 -19.18 0.58 7.73
CA LEU A 100 -18.27 1.56 7.13
C LEU A 100 -18.69 3.01 7.42
N THR A 101 -19.99 3.26 7.59
CA THR A 101 -20.52 4.58 7.94
C THR A 101 -20.12 4.96 9.37
N ASP A 102 -20.22 4.01 10.32
CA ASP A 102 -19.80 4.23 11.71
C ASP A 102 -18.29 4.51 11.81
N ILE A 103 -17.50 3.77 11.01
CA ILE A 103 -16.05 3.97 10.90
C ILE A 103 -15.72 5.36 10.36
N VAL A 104 -16.36 5.77 9.25
CA VAL A 104 -16.14 7.09 8.65
C VAL A 104 -16.59 8.21 9.60
N HIS A 105 -17.68 8.00 10.34
CA HIS A 105 -18.17 8.98 11.30
C HIS A 105 -17.19 9.18 12.48
N GLN A 106 -16.55 8.12 12.98
CA GLN A 106 -15.62 8.20 14.12
C GLN A 106 -14.18 8.57 13.74
N PHE A 107 -13.72 8.18 12.55
CA PHE A 107 -12.31 8.31 12.13
C PHE A 107 -12.13 9.16 10.87
N ASN A 108 -13.18 9.78 10.33
CA ASN A 108 -13.22 10.52 9.06
C ASN A 108 -12.98 9.67 7.80
N SER A 109 -12.23 8.57 7.89
CA SER A 109 -12.00 7.67 6.76
C SER A 109 -11.61 6.26 7.20
N TRP A 110 -11.85 5.29 6.31
CA TRP A 110 -11.37 3.91 6.47
C TRP A 110 -9.85 3.83 6.63
N GLN A 111 -9.08 4.63 5.87
CA GLN A 111 -7.62 4.63 5.95
C GLN A 111 -7.14 5.14 7.32
N GLN A 112 -7.76 6.19 7.84
CA GLN A 112 -7.45 6.72 9.17
C GLN A 112 -7.76 5.69 10.26
N ALA A 113 -8.90 5.00 10.17
CA ALA A 113 -9.25 3.94 11.10
C ALA A 113 -8.23 2.78 11.07
N LEU A 114 -7.79 2.36 9.88
CA LEU A 114 -6.73 1.35 9.75
C LEU A 114 -5.36 1.84 10.25
N SER A 115 -5.10 3.14 10.21
CA SER A 115 -3.89 3.74 10.79
C SER A 115 -3.93 3.68 12.32
N GLU A 116 -5.04 4.11 12.92
CA GLU A 116 -5.23 4.10 14.38
C GLU A 116 -5.36 2.67 14.93
N ALA A 117 -5.78 1.70 14.12
CA ALA A 117 -5.78 0.29 14.48
C ALA A 117 -4.40 -0.39 14.34
N ASP A 118 -3.35 0.34 13.93
CA ASP A 118 -1.99 -0.13 13.60
C ASP A 118 -1.89 -1.10 12.40
N ILE A 119 -3.00 -1.39 11.72
CA ILE A 119 -3.06 -2.32 10.57
C ILE A 119 -2.28 -1.78 9.37
N LEU A 120 -2.31 -0.47 9.11
CA LEU A 120 -1.51 0.12 8.04
C LEU A 120 0.00 0.05 8.33
N LYS A 121 0.39 0.22 9.59
CA LYS A 121 1.79 0.16 10.01
C LYS A 121 2.33 -1.26 9.83
N GLU A 122 1.59 -2.26 10.28
CA GLU A 122 1.92 -3.67 10.06
C GLU A 122 2.05 -4.00 8.56
N ARG A 123 1.11 -3.56 7.73
CA ARG A 123 1.16 -3.80 6.28
C ARG A 123 2.39 -3.19 5.62
N VAL A 124 2.79 -2.00 6.06
CA VAL A 124 4.00 -1.32 5.57
C VAL A 124 5.26 -2.07 6.02
N GLN A 125 5.34 -2.44 7.30
CA GLN A 125 6.47 -3.21 7.84
C GLN A 125 6.62 -4.58 7.17
N GLU A 126 5.50 -5.26 6.89
CA GLU A 126 5.50 -6.55 6.19
C GLU A 126 5.99 -6.40 4.75
N MET A 127 5.56 -5.34 4.04
CA MET A 127 6.09 -5.04 2.71
C MET A 127 7.60 -4.76 2.74
N GLU A 128 8.08 -4.01 3.73
CA GLU A 128 9.51 -3.75 3.90
C GLU A 128 10.30 -5.03 4.15
N ARG A 129 9.80 -5.89 5.06
CA ARG A 129 10.39 -7.20 5.34
C ARG A 129 10.49 -8.04 4.06
N ARG A 130 9.40 -8.13 3.28
CA ARG A 130 9.39 -8.86 2.00
C ARG A 130 10.36 -8.30 0.97
N ILE A 131 10.55 -6.98 0.93
CA ILE A 131 11.55 -6.36 0.04
C ILE A 131 12.96 -6.75 0.48
N ILE A 132 13.28 -6.62 1.77
CA ILE A 132 14.59 -6.94 2.32
C ILE A 132 14.93 -8.41 2.07
N GLU A 133 14.03 -9.32 2.42
CA GLU A 133 14.20 -10.77 2.18
C GLU A 133 14.40 -11.07 0.69
N SER A 134 13.61 -10.44 -0.20
CA SER A 134 13.75 -10.67 -1.64
C SER A 134 15.10 -10.22 -2.20
N LEU A 135 15.67 -9.15 -1.66
CA LEU A 135 16.95 -8.62 -2.10
C LEU A 135 18.13 -9.44 -1.58
N LEU A 136 18.05 -9.91 -0.32
CA LEU A 136 19.05 -10.79 0.27
C LEU A 136 19.07 -12.16 -0.42
N GLU A 137 17.90 -12.78 -0.63
CA GLU A 137 17.80 -14.04 -1.39
C GLU A 137 18.33 -13.91 -2.82
N ALA A 138 18.04 -12.78 -3.48
CA ALA A 138 18.54 -12.53 -4.82
C ALA A 138 20.06 -12.29 -4.84
N GLN A 139 20.62 -11.67 -3.80
CA GLN A 139 22.07 -11.48 -3.66
C GLN A 139 22.80 -12.82 -3.53
N GLU A 140 22.25 -13.76 -2.75
CA GLU A 140 22.83 -15.10 -2.60
C GLU A 140 22.69 -15.94 -3.87
N ALA A 141 21.57 -15.80 -4.59
CA ALA A 141 21.27 -16.62 -5.77
C ALA A 141 21.92 -16.12 -7.07
N LEU A 142 22.29 -14.84 -7.14
CA LEU A 142 22.79 -14.21 -8.37
C LEU A 142 24.26 -13.80 -8.22
N PRO A 143 25.10 -14.05 -9.24
CA PRO A 143 26.50 -13.62 -9.22
C PRO A 143 26.65 -12.08 -9.24
N ALA A 144 25.65 -11.37 -9.76
CA ALA A 144 25.61 -9.91 -9.77
C ALA A 144 24.15 -9.43 -9.65
N LEU A 145 23.85 -8.68 -8.59
CA LEU A 145 22.50 -8.18 -8.31
C LEU A 145 22.20 -6.89 -9.08
N THR A 146 22.04 -7.00 -10.39
CA THR A 146 21.53 -5.91 -11.23
C THR A 146 20.01 -5.87 -11.21
N SER A 147 19.40 -4.71 -11.49
CA SER A 147 17.94 -4.58 -11.58
C SER A 147 17.34 -5.52 -12.64
N GLN A 148 18.04 -5.75 -13.75
CA GLN A 148 17.63 -6.68 -14.80
C GLN A 148 17.74 -8.14 -14.36
N ALA A 149 18.82 -8.52 -13.68
CA ALA A 149 19.01 -9.86 -13.15
C ALA A 149 17.96 -10.18 -12.07
N TYR A 150 17.71 -9.23 -11.17
CA TYR A 150 16.64 -9.35 -10.18
C TYR A 150 15.27 -9.50 -10.82
N THR A 151 14.95 -8.68 -11.84
CA THR A 151 13.67 -8.77 -12.55
C THR A 151 13.44 -10.16 -13.12
N LYS A 152 14.46 -10.76 -13.75
CA LYS A 152 14.41 -12.14 -14.26
C LYS A 152 14.28 -13.16 -13.13
N TRP A 153 15.03 -12.99 -12.04
CA TRP A 153 15.00 -13.89 -10.89
C TRP A 153 13.66 -13.87 -10.16
N ALA A 154 13.00 -12.71 -10.06
CA ALA A 154 11.73 -12.52 -9.36
C ALA A 154 10.52 -13.08 -10.10
N VAL A 155 10.63 -13.37 -11.40
CA VAL A 155 9.55 -13.97 -12.19
C VAL A 155 9.10 -15.29 -11.57
N GLY A 156 7.79 -15.40 -11.28
CA GLY A 156 7.19 -16.60 -10.70
C GLY A 156 7.44 -16.82 -9.20
N LYS A 157 8.23 -15.95 -8.52
CA LYS A 157 8.56 -16.11 -7.09
C LYS A 157 7.68 -15.28 -6.14
N ASN A 158 6.64 -14.62 -6.63
CA ASN A 158 5.79 -13.69 -5.85
C ASN A 158 6.60 -12.65 -5.05
N ARG A 159 7.72 -12.17 -5.63
CA ARG A 159 8.61 -11.17 -5.02
C ARG A 159 8.27 -9.75 -5.48
N PRO A 160 8.55 -8.72 -4.67
CA PRO A 160 8.34 -7.33 -5.05
C PRO A 160 9.07 -6.97 -6.35
N THR A 161 8.45 -6.17 -7.21
CA THR A 161 9.08 -5.72 -8.46
C THR A 161 10.12 -4.63 -8.20
N VAL A 162 11.06 -4.42 -9.14
CA VAL A 162 12.02 -3.30 -9.08
C VAL A 162 11.31 -1.96 -8.91
N ALA A 163 10.18 -1.75 -9.58
CA ALA A 163 9.38 -0.54 -9.45
C ALA A 163 8.77 -0.37 -8.04
N THR A 164 8.36 -1.47 -7.40
CA THR A 164 7.85 -1.45 -6.02
C THR A 164 8.95 -1.08 -5.04
N ILE A 165 10.14 -1.69 -5.22
CA ILE A 165 11.33 -1.44 -4.41
C ILE A 165 11.77 0.02 -4.57
N ALA A 166 11.91 0.50 -5.81
CA ALA A 166 12.29 1.87 -6.10
C ALA A 166 11.27 2.89 -5.57
N ARG A 167 9.96 2.60 -5.63
CA ARG A 167 8.95 3.49 -5.04
C ARG A 167 9.09 3.60 -3.52
N ARG A 168 9.50 2.54 -2.83
CA ARG A 168 9.67 2.55 -1.37
C ARG A 168 10.94 3.27 -0.94
N TYR A 169 12.05 3.00 -1.61
CA TYR A 169 13.37 3.49 -1.24
C TYR A 169 13.86 4.67 -2.11
N GLY A 170 13.01 5.22 -2.98
CA GLY A 170 13.36 6.30 -3.92
C GLY A 170 14.09 5.83 -5.19
N SER A 171 14.98 4.85 -5.10
CA SER A 171 15.60 4.20 -6.25
C SER A 171 16.07 2.77 -5.94
N TRP A 172 16.35 1.98 -6.98
CA TRP A 172 16.96 0.64 -6.82
C TRP A 172 18.32 0.72 -6.13
N THR A 173 19.18 1.64 -6.58
CA THR A 173 20.50 1.86 -6.01
C THR A 173 20.44 2.23 -4.53
N ASN A 174 19.53 3.15 -4.18
CA ASN A 174 19.34 3.56 -2.79
C ASN A 174 18.78 2.41 -1.92
N ALA A 175 17.92 1.55 -2.48
CA ALA A 175 17.45 0.36 -1.76
C ALA A 175 18.62 -0.57 -1.39
N LEU A 176 19.52 -0.84 -2.35
CA LEU A 176 20.70 -1.67 -2.09
C LEU A 176 21.65 -1.01 -1.09
N GLU A 177 21.91 0.30 -1.21
CA GLU A 177 22.77 1.04 -0.29
C GLU A 177 22.22 1.04 1.15
N ILE A 178 20.92 1.30 1.33
CA ILE A 178 20.28 1.30 2.66
C ILE A 178 20.33 -0.10 3.31
N ILE A 179 20.17 -1.16 2.51
CA ILE A 179 20.21 -2.54 2.98
C ILE A 179 21.66 -3.03 3.17
N GLY A 180 22.65 -2.30 2.66
CA GLY A 180 24.06 -2.66 2.73
C GLY A 180 24.48 -3.73 1.71
N ILE A 181 23.71 -3.89 0.62
CA ILE A 181 24.06 -4.79 -0.47
C ILE A 181 25.04 -4.08 -1.40
N GLU A 182 26.23 -4.64 -1.56
CA GLU A 182 27.22 -4.11 -2.50
C GLU A 182 26.67 -4.11 -3.92
N LEU A 183 26.67 -2.92 -4.53
CA LEU A 183 26.35 -2.77 -5.93
C LEU A 183 27.38 -3.55 -6.76
N PRO A 184 26.96 -4.31 -7.79
CA PRO A 184 27.87 -4.87 -8.77
C PRO A 184 28.40 -3.72 -9.64
N ARG A 185 29.26 -2.86 -9.09
CA ARG A 185 30.10 -1.96 -9.87
C ARG A 185 31.25 -2.82 -10.37
N LYS A 186 31.42 -2.91 -11.69
CA LYS A 186 32.71 -3.32 -12.26
C LYS A 186 33.73 -2.30 -11.75
N ARG A 187 34.44 -2.63 -10.68
CA ARG A 187 35.51 -1.79 -10.15
C ARG A 187 36.67 -1.95 -11.12
N TRP A 188 36.80 -0.97 -12.01
CA TRP A 188 37.99 -0.86 -12.82
C TRP A 188 39.17 -0.52 -11.91
N THR A 189 40.16 -1.39 -11.90
CA THR A 189 41.46 -1.12 -11.29
C THR A 189 42.29 -0.20 -12.18
N GLU A 190 43.28 0.48 -11.62
CA GLU A 190 44.19 1.30 -12.43
C GLU A 190 44.87 0.46 -13.51
N GLU A 191 45.29 -0.77 -13.18
CA GLU A 191 45.92 -1.70 -14.11
C GLU A 191 44.99 -2.10 -15.27
N GLU A 192 43.72 -2.42 -14.99
CA GLU A 192 42.74 -2.74 -16.04
C GLU A 192 42.46 -1.54 -16.95
N VAL A 193 42.37 -0.33 -16.38
CA VAL A 193 42.21 0.88 -17.20
C VAL A 193 43.43 1.12 -18.07
N LEU A 194 44.64 0.95 -17.54
CA LEU A 194 45.88 1.12 -18.31
C LEU A 194 45.99 0.10 -19.45
N LEU A 195 45.58 -1.15 -19.24
CA LEU A 195 45.49 -2.17 -20.29
C LEU A 195 44.53 -1.75 -21.41
N VAL A 196 43.36 -1.22 -21.06
CA VAL A 196 42.38 -0.73 -22.05
C VAL A 196 42.91 0.49 -22.80
N LEU A 197 43.56 1.44 -22.10
CA LEU A 197 44.17 2.60 -22.73
C LEU A 197 45.33 2.22 -23.65
N ALA A 198 46.15 1.24 -23.28
CA ALA A 198 47.21 0.70 -24.13
C ALA A 198 46.63 0.09 -25.42
N ARG A 199 45.55 -0.69 -25.29
CA ARG A 199 44.83 -1.26 -26.44
C ARG A 199 44.24 -0.16 -27.33
N ALA A 200 43.56 0.83 -26.74
CA ALA A 200 42.99 1.96 -27.47
C ALA A 200 44.06 2.75 -28.22
N ARG A 201 45.25 2.93 -27.64
CA ARG A 201 46.41 3.56 -28.31
C ARG A 201 46.95 2.72 -29.46
N HIS A 202 46.92 1.40 -29.37
CA HIS A 202 47.37 0.55 -30.48
C HIS A 202 46.37 0.57 -31.65
N GLU A 203 45.07 0.67 -31.35
CA GLU A 203 44.00 0.72 -32.37
C GLU A 203 43.78 2.14 -32.93
N THR A 204 44.24 3.19 -32.23
CA THR A 204 44.10 4.58 -32.66
C THR A 204 45.46 5.26 -32.78
N GLU A 205 45.76 5.84 -33.94
CA GLU A 205 47.05 6.48 -34.24
C GLU A 205 47.44 7.57 -33.21
N HIS A 206 46.44 8.26 -32.64
CA HIS A 206 46.59 9.21 -31.54
C HIS A 206 45.50 9.00 -30.50
N LEU A 207 45.89 8.72 -29.25
CA LEU A 207 44.97 8.52 -28.13
C LEU A 207 44.52 9.88 -27.55
N THR A 208 43.42 10.39 -28.08
CA THR A 208 42.72 11.61 -27.63
C THR A 208 41.40 11.22 -26.99
N ILE A 209 40.77 12.13 -26.22
CA ILE A 209 39.44 11.87 -25.66
C ILE A 209 38.43 11.51 -26.77
N ALA A 210 38.47 12.21 -27.90
CA ALA A 210 37.55 11.99 -29.02
C ALA A 210 37.82 10.69 -29.80
N SER A 211 39.08 10.24 -29.90
CA SER A 211 39.38 8.93 -30.49
C SER A 211 39.07 7.78 -29.54
N TYR A 212 39.29 7.96 -28.24
CA TYR A 212 38.88 6.99 -27.22
C TYR A 212 37.36 6.84 -27.15
N GLN A 213 36.60 7.93 -27.22
CA GLN A 213 35.14 7.87 -27.26
C GLN A 213 34.65 7.00 -28.42
N ARG A 214 35.20 7.22 -29.63
CA ARG A 214 34.91 6.38 -30.80
C ARG A 214 35.34 4.93 -30.63
N PHE A 215 36.48 4.66 -30.00
CA PHE A 215 36.91 3.30 -29.65
C PHE A 215 35.96 2.64 -28.64
N SER A 216 35.47 3.40 -27.66
CA SER A 216 34.60 2.89 -26.59
C SER A 216 33.17 2.61 -27.03
N GLU A 217 32.74 3.12 -28.20
CA GLU A 217 31.41 2.90 -28.73
C GLU A 217 31.15 1.41 -28.96
N GLY A 218 30.18 0.86 -28.22
CA GLY A 218 29.79 -0.56 -28.32
C GLY A 218 30.74 -1.55 -27.62
N GLN A 219 31.76 -1.07 -26.90
CA GLN A 219 32.70 -1.92 -26.15
C GLN A 219 32.45 -1.84 -24.63
N ASP A 220 32.73 -2.94 -23.91
CA ASP A 220 32.67 -2.99 -22.44
C ASP A 220 33.99 -2.47 -21.83
N VAL A 221 34.23 -1.17 -21.95
CA VAL A 221 35.45 -0.45 -21.53
C VAL A 221 35.11 0.69 -20.54
N PRO A 222 36.07 1.18 -19.72
CA PRO A 222 35.80 2.23 -18.76
C PRO A 222 35.40 3.53 -19.46
N SER A 223 34.41 4.23 -18.92
CA SER A 223 34.02 5.55 -19.42
C SER A 223 35.09 6.60 -19.08
N ILE A 224 35.08 7.73 -19.79
CA ILE A 224 35.97 8.87 -19.46
C ILE A 224 35.83 9.27 -17.99
N GLY A 225 34.61 9.24 -17.44
CA GLY A 225 34.37 9.57 -16.03
C GLY A 225 35.07 8.62 -15.05
N VAL A 226 35.11 7.31 -15.36
CA VAL A 226 35.84 6.31 -14.56
C VAL A 226 37.34 6.54 -14.64
N ILE A 227 37.85 6.84 -15.84
CA ILE A 227 39.28 7.12 -16.06
C ILE A 227 39.70 8.38 -15.29
N THR A 228 38.90 9.45 -15.36
CA THR A 228 39.19 10.68 -14.62
C THR A 228 39.04 10.50 -13.11
N SER A 229 38.13 9.64 -12.63
CA SER A 229 37.98 9.44 -11.19
C SER A 229 39.13 8.62 -10.59
N LEU A 230 39.72 7.70 -11.35
CA LEU A 230 40.87 6.90 -10.92
C LEU A 230 42.17 7.70 -10.98
N PHE A 231 42.44 8.40 -12.09
CA PHE A 231 43.74 9.07 -12.31
C PHE A 231 43.71 10.59 -12.02
N GLY A 232 42.57 11.12 -11.58
CA GLY A 232 42.32 12.55 -11.34
C GLY A 232 42.11 13.37 -12.62
N SER A 233 42.76 13.01 -13.73
CA SER A 233 42.54 13.62 -15.04
C SER A 233 42.91 12.67 -16.19
N TRP A 234 42.37 12.93 -17.39
CA TRP A 234 42.76 12.20 -18.60
C TRP A 234 44.25 12.33 -18.89
N SER A 235 44.81 13.53 -18.75
CA SER A 235 46.24 13.79 -18.98
C SER A 235 47.13 12.99 -18.03
N ASN A 236 46.73 12.85 -16.77
CA ASN A 236 47.45 12.01 -15.81
C ASN A 236 47.38 10.53 -16.20
N ALA A 237 46.21 10.03 -16.61
CA ALA A 237 46.08 8.65 -17.05
C ALA A 237 47.02 8.33 -18.22
N ILE A 238 47.12 9.24 -19.20
CA ILE A 238 48.05 9.11 -20.32
C ILE A 238 49.51 9.20 -19.85
N MET A 239 49.84 10.11 -18.93
CA MET A 239 51.19 10.22 -18.38
C MET A 239 51.64 8.93 -17.68
N VAL A 240 50.79 8.35 -16.84
CA VAL A 240 51.05 7.07 -16.16
C VAL A 240 51.23 5.95 -17.18
N LEU A 241 50.40 5.91 -18.23
CA LEU A 241 50.53 4.95 -19.33
C LEU A 241 51.88 5.06 -20.05
N MET A 242 52.38 6.26 -20.33
CA MET A 242 53.68 6.46 -20.99
C MET A 242 54.83 5.99 -20.09
N ASN A 243 54.79 6.37 -18.80
CA ASN A 243 55.85 6.02 -17.85
C ASN A 243 56.00 4.50 -17.62
N GLN A 244 54.90 3.73 -17.73
CA GLN A 244 54.95 2.27 -17.63
C GLN A 244 55.51 1.56 -18.87
N GLN A 245 55.57 2.23 -20.03
CA GLN A 245 56.14 1.65 -21.24
C GLN A 245 57.65 1.92 -21.39
N ASP A 246 58.16 2.93 -20.68
CA ASP A 246 59.57 3.32 -20.68
C ASP A 246 60.40 2.69 -19.52
N SER A 247 59.78 1.87 -18.66
CA SER A 247 60.40 1.15 -17.53
C SER A 247 60.55 -0.34 -17.81
#